data_AF-A0A5N7C9W3-F1
#
_entry.id   AF-A0A5N7C9W3-F1
#
_cell.length_a   1.000
_cell.length_b   1.000
_cell.length_c   1.000
_cell.angle_alpha   90.00
_cell.angle_beta   90.00
_cell.angle_gamma   90.00
#
_symmetry.space_group_name_H-M   'P 1'
#
loop_
_entity.id
_entity.type
_entity.pdbx_description
1 polymer ?
#
loop_
_entity_poly.entity_id
_entity_poly.type
_entity_poly.pdbx_seq_one_letter_code
_entity_poly.pdbx_strand_id
1 'polypeptide(L)'
;MHPEFEELIACEETSFNHPPQSIFRFFYPIFGTEPEEDKQTALKNLVQLQRQWSRDDPDAVWCKVVDIEQNDKIVGGILFKVHRDNPFVRHGSGSAQQSATWYPAGSQREYIDECLRILTAPHERFMQRAYVYAYIGFMCRRADEFGMEVWLESVIAMGVPIYMRHGFVPSRKLAIDPKMEAPDDEWRVIEKKTQPLRFWPIWRPSRGKFAPGETIPPWNEFMDVMLIVPCLDKFPLLHILCL
;
A
#
# COMPACT_ATOMS: atom_id res chain seq x y z
N MET A 1 16.84 13.26 -9.86
CA MET A 1 16.21 11.93 -9.68
C MET A 1 17.20 10.89 -10.21
N HIS A 2 17.54 9.88 -9.43
CA HIS A 2 18.68 8.98 -9.70
C HIS A 2 18.50 8.16 -10.98
N PRO A 3 19.58 7.88 -11.75
CA PRO A 3 19.54 7.00 -12.93
C PRO A 3 19.03 5.58 -12.60
N GLU A 4 19.17 5.15 -11.36
CA GLU A 4 18.77 3.84 -10.85
C GLU A 4 17.27 3.72 -10.51
N PHE A 5 16.46 4.77 -10.74
CA PHE A 5 15.03 4.72 -10.44
C PHE A 5 14.28 3.66 -11.26
N GLU A 6 14.71 3.43 -12.51
CA GLU A 6 14.12 2.39 -13.37
C GLU A 6 14.38 0.97 -12.83
N GLU A 7 15.59 0.71 -12.34
CA GLU A 7 15.94 -0.56 -11.70
C GLU A 7 15.12 -0.78 -10.41
N LEU A 8 14.91 0.29 -9.62
CA LEU A 8 14.06 0.24 -8.45
C LEU A 8 12.61 -0.14 -8.78
N ILE A 9 12.02 0.44 -9.84
CA ILE A 9 10.65 0.10 -10.26
C ILE A 9 10.57 -1.31 -10.85
N ALA A 10 11.61 -1.76 -11.55
CA ALA A 10 11.67 -3.15 -12.02
C ALA A 10 11.75 -4.15 -10.86
N CYS A 11 12.49 -3.80 -9.80
CA CYS A 11 12.52 -4.57 -8.55
C CYS A 11 11.14 -4.63 -7.90
N GLU A 12 10.44 -3.49 -7.78
CA GLU A 12 9.06 -3.42 -7.26
C GLU A 12 8.10 -4.31 -8.06
N GLU A 13 8.11 -4.18 -9.40
CA GLU A 13 7.30 -5.01 -10.30
C GLU A 13 7.56 -6.50 -10.05
N THR A 14 8.84 -6.90 -9.95
CA THR A 14 9.22 -8.29 -9.68
C THR A 14 8.65 -8.77 -8.34
N SER A 15 8.77 -7.97 -7.28
CA SER A 15 8.29 -8.30 -5.93
C SER A 15 6.78 -8.47 -5.87
N PHE A 16 6.01 -7.64 -6.58
CA PHE A 16 4.55 -7.75 -6.61
C PHE A 16 4.04 -8.86 -7.54
N ASN A 17 4.91 -9.47 -8.34
CA ASN A 17 4.58 -10.64 -9.18
C ASN A 17 5.00 -11.98 -8.54
N HIS A 18 5.80 -11.98 -7.47
CA HIS A 18 6.37 -13.21 -6.88
C HIS A 18 6.30 -13.20 -5.33
N PRO A 19 5.17 -13.61 -4.73
CA PRO A 19 3.93 -14.06 -5.37
C PRO A 19 3.07 -12.90 -5.90
N PRO A 20 2.17 -13.16 -6.88
CA PRO A 20 1.29 -12.13 -7.42
C PRO A 20 0.42 -11.47 -6.35
N GLN A 21 0.42 -10.13 -6.32
CA GLN A 21 -0.45 -9.34 -5.46
C GLN A 21 -1.41 -8.50 -6.30
N SER A 22 -2.71 -8.77 -6.17
CA SER A 22 -3.74 -8.16 -7.02
C SER A 22 -3.83 -6.64 -6.88
N ILE A 23 -3.42 -6.07 -5.73
CA ILE A 23 -3.42 -4.61 -5.51
C ILE A 23 -2.53 -3.87 -6.51
N PHE A 24 -1.42 -4.48 -6.91
CA PHE A 24 -0.44 -3.85 -7.79
C PHE A 24 -1.03 -3.57 -9.18
N ARG A 25 -2.09 -4.32 -9.55
CA ARG A 25 -2.80 -4.12 -10.80
C ARG A 25 -3.48 -2.77 -10.88
N PHE A 26 -3.80 -2.13 -9.76
CA PHE A 26 -4.38 -0.79 -9.78
C PHE A 26 -3.43 0.25 -10.40
N PHE A 27 -2.12 -0.01 -10.35
CA PHE A 27 -1.07 0.87 -10.86
C PHE A 27 -0.38 0.31 -12.12
N TYR A 28 -0.44 -1.01 -12.30
CA TYR A 28 0.25 -1.73 -13.37
C TYR A 28 -0.70 -2.69 -14.11
N PRO A 29 -1.27 -2.27 -15.27
CA PRO A 29 -2.37 -2.96 -15.95
C PRO A 29 -1.93 -4.23 -16.74
N ILE A 30 -1.06 -5.05 -16.17
CA ILE A 30 -0.58 -6.31 -16.74
C ILE A 30 -1.05 -7.47 -15.86
N PHE A 31 -1.67 -8.50 -16.43
CA PHE A 31 -2.22 -9.65 -15.73
C PHE A 31 -1.53 -10.99 -16.08
N GLY A 32 -0.47 -10.94 -16.89
CA GLY A 32 0.45 -12.04 -17.19
C GLY A 32 0.33 -12.61 -18.60
N THR A 33 -0.86 -12.50 -19.22
CA THR A 33 -1.15 -13.02 -20.56
C THR A 33 -0.88 -12.02 -21.67
N GLU A 34 -0.59 -10.76 -21.32
CA GLU A 34 -0.31 -9.70 -22.27
C GLU A 34 1.00 -9.96 -23.03
N PRO A 35 1.10 -9.52 -24.31
CA PRO A 35 2.34 -9.50 -25.08
C PRO A 35 3.49 -8.80 -24.36
N GLU A 36 4.73 -9.22 -24.67
CA GLU A 36 5.93 -8.63 -24.07
C GLU A 36 6.08 -7.13 -24.35
N GLU A 37 5.66 -6.67 -25.53
CA GLU A 37 5.65 -5.25 -25.90
C GLU A 37 4.71 -4.42 -25.01
N ASP A 38 3.56 -4.98 -24.63
CA ASP A 38 2.61 -4.33 -23.73
C ASP A 38 3.17 -4.25 -22.31
N LYS A 39 3.86 -5.31 -21.85
CA LYS A 39 4.56 -5.33 -20.55
C LYS A 39 5.65 -4.26 -20.49
N GLN A 40 6.47 -4.17 -21.52
CA GLN A 40 7.52 -3.15 -21.66
C GLN A 40 6.94 -1.73 -21.62
N THR A 41 5.84 -1.51 -22.34
CA THR A 41 5.14 -0.22 -22.38
C THR A 41 4.54 0.13 -21.01
N ALA A 42 3.88 -0.82 -20.37
CA ALA A 42 3.33 -0.64 -19.03
C ALA A 42 4.43 -0.32 -18.00
N LEU A 43 5.59 -0.96 -18.07
CA LEU A 43 6.69 -0.71 -17.14
C LEU A 43 7.26 0.71 -17.33
N LYS A 44 7.43 1.15 -18.58
CA LYS A 44 7.82 2.54 -18.87
C LYS A 44 6.79 3.54 -18.34
N ASN A 45 5.50 3.26 -18.50
CA ASN A 45 4.42 4.10 -17.97
C ASN A 45 4.44 4.14 -16.44
N LEU A 46 4.64 3.00 -15.77
CA LEU A 46 4.76 2.91 -14.31
C LEU A 46 5.94 3.74 -13.80
N VAL A 47 7.10 3.65 -14.45
CA VAL A 47 8.27 4.48 -14.13
C VAL A 47 7.90 5.96 -14.23
N GLN A 48 7.31 6.40 -15.35
CA GLN A 48 6.96 7.82 -15.52
C GLN A 48 5.92 8.30 -14.49
N LEU A 49 4.92 7.47 -14.21
CA LEU A 49 3.89 7.74 -13.20
C LEU A 49 4.51 7.95 -11.82
N GLN A 50 5.34 7.02 -11.37
CA GLN A 50 5.97 7.12 -10.06
C GLN A 50 7.00 8.26 -9.98
N ARG A 51 7.71 8.55 -11.08
CA ARG A 51 8.56 9.74 -11.17
C ARG A 51 7.74 11.01 -11.01
N GLN A 52 6.56 11.10 -11.65
CA GLN A 52 5.69 12.25 -11.53
C GLN A 52 5.17 12.40 -10.09
N TRP A 53 4.61 11.34 -9.51
CA TRP A 53 4.14 11.36 -8.12
C TRP A 53 5.22 11.73 -7.11
N SER A 54 6.46 11.26 -7.32
CA SER A 54 7.58 11.60 -6.44
C SER A 54 8.04 13.06 -6.58
N ARG A 55 7.75 13.72 -7.71
CA ARG A 55 8.01 15.15 -7.89
C ARG A 55 6.90 16.01 -7.28
N ASP A 56 5.66 15.55 -7.42
CA ASP A 56 4.47 16.30 -7.01
C ASP A 56 4.18 16.18 -5.51
N ASP A 57 4.64 15.11 -4.88
CA ASP A 57 4.47 14.86 -3.45
C ASP A 57 5.77 15.16 -2.67
N PRO A 58 5.87 16.32 -1.99
CA PRO A 58 7.06 16.67 -1.21
C PRO A 58 7.24 15.81 0.05
N ASP A 59 6.21 15.07 0.49
CA ASP A 59 6.29 14.20 1.66
C ASP A 59 6.78 12.79 1.27
N ALA A 60 6.87 12.47 -0.03
CA ALA A 60 7.30 11.17 -0.54
C ALA A 60 8.83 10.97 -0.41
N VAL A 61 9.20 9.81 0.13
CA VAL A 61 10.59 9.39 0.31
C VAL A 61 10.76 7.98 -0.24
N TRP A 62 11.72 7.84 -1.16
CA TRP A 62 12.17 6.56 -1.67
C TRP A 62 13.43 6.10 -0.96
N CYS A 63 13.41 4.86 -0.49
CA CYS A 63 14.60 4.15 -0.06
C CYS A 63 14.77 2.88 -0.89
N LYS A 64 16.03 2.51 -1.11
CA LYS A 64 16.42 1.29 -1.81
C LYS A 64 17.38 0.50 -0.93
N VAL A 65 17.41 -0.81 -1.13
CA VAL A 65 18.39 -1.72 -0.55
C VAL A 65 19.24 -2.25 -1.69
N VAL A 66 20.56 -2.13 -1.53
CA VAL A 66 21.54 -2.63 -2.50
C VAL A 66 22.30 -3.80 -1.90
N ASP A 67 22.50 -4.84 -2.68
CA ASP A 67 23.37 -5.95 -2.34
C ASP A 67 24.80 -5.64 -2.80
N ILE A 68 25.65 -5.31 -1.83
CA ILE A 68 27.06 -4.93 -2.05
C ILE A 68 27.93 -6.12 -2.50
N GLU A 69 27.50 -7.36 -2.27
CA GLU A 69 28.20 -8.56 -2.70
C GLU A 69 27.82 -8.92 -4.15
N GLN A 70 26.67 -8.44 -4.63
CA GLN A 70 26.19 -8.61 -6.00
C GLN A 70 26.31 -7.32 -6.84
N ASN A 71 27.47 -6.68 -6.80
CA ASN A 71 27.79 -5.50 -7.62
C ASN A 71 26.78 -4.35 -7.47
N ASP A 72 26.44 -4.03 -6.21
CA ASP A 72 25.51 -2.96 -5.82
C ASP A 72 24.10 -3.08 -6.44
N LYS A 73 23.68 -4.29 -6.81
CA LYS A 73 22.35 -4.56 -7.38
C LYS A 73 21.24 -4.16 -6.41
N ILE A 74 20.19 -3.53 -6.92
CA ILE A 74 19.00 -3.26 -6.11
C ILE A 74 18.24 -4.57 -5.85
N VAL A 75 18.05 -4.90 -4.57
CA VAL A 75 17.33 -6.11 -4.12
C VAL A 75 16.02 -5.78 -3.41
N GLY A 76 15.80 -4.51 -3.06
CA GLY A 76 14.55 -4.07 -2.47
C GLY A 76 14.35 -2.57 -2.51
N GLY A 77 13.11 -2.16 -2.29
CA GLY A 77 12.69 -0.76 -2.32
C GLY A 77 11.53 -0.51 -1.38
N ILE A 78 11.40 0.73 -0.92
CA ILE A 78 10.22 1.19 -0.23
C ILE A 78 9.95 2.65 -0.55
N LEU A 79 8.68 2.94 -0.84
CA LEU A 79 8.12 4.28 -0.77
C LEU A 79 7.43 4.46 0.59
N PHE A 80 7.68 5.58 1.24
CA PHE A 80 6.90 6.02 2.37
C PHE A 80 6.69 7.52 2.30
N LYS A 81 5.68 8.02 3.01
CA LYS A 81 5.35 9.43 3.11
C LYS A 81 5.48 9.90 4.54
N VAL A 82 6.10 11.06 4.75
CA VAL A 82 6.25 11.67 6.08
C VAL A 82 5.44 12.96 6.13
N HIS A 83 4.17 12.84 6.51
CA HIS A 83 3.28 13.98 6.63
C HIS A 83 3.48 14.65 7.99
N ARG A 84 4.14 15.82 7.99
CA ARG A 84 4.40 16.59 9.23
C ARG A 84 3.18 17.32 9.78
N ASP A 85 2.16 17.50 8.95
CA ASP A 85 0.85 18.08 9.29
C ASP A 85 -0.24 17.27 8.57
N ASN A 86 -1.52 17.57 8.81
CA ASN A 86 -2.63 16.94 8.09
C ASN A 86 -2.56 17.28 6.58
N PRO A 87 -2.29 16.29 5.69
CA PRO A 87 -2.15 16.56 4.26
C PRO A 87 -3.48 16.93 3.59
N PHE A 88 -4.62 16.50 4.14
CA PHE A 88 -5.96 16.78 3.59
C PHE A 88 -6.38 18.25 3.70
N VAL A 89 -5.71 19.03 4.56
CA VAL A 89 -5.92 20.49 4.66
C VAL A 89 -5.10 21.24 3.62
N ARG A 90 -3.88 20.76 3.32
CA ARG A 90 -2.93 21.42 2.38
C ARG A 90 -3.49 21.47 0.96
N HIS A 91 -4.24 20.45 0.56
CA HIS A 91 -4.78 20.33 -0.80
C HIS A 91 -6.13 21.01 -1.01
N GLY A 92 -6.67 21.72 0.01
CA GLY A 92 -8.06 22.17 0.00
C GLY A 92 -9.02 21.00 0.14
N SER A 93 -10.21 21.22 0.68
CA SER A 93 -11.24 20.18 0.83
C SER A 93 -11.60 19.60 -0.54
N GLY A 94 -11.01 18.45 -0.87
CA GLY A 94 -11.10 17.82 -2.18
C GLY A 94 -9.72 17.57 -2.75
N SER A 95 -9.03 16.55 -2.24
CA SER A 95 -8.08 15.83 -3.11
C SER A 95 -8.95 15.32 -4.26
N ALA A 96 -8.95 16.03 -5.39
CA ALA A 96 -9.66 15.58 -6.57
C ALA A 96 -9.05 14.22 -6.89
N GLN A 97 -9.83 13.15 -6.66
CA GLN A 97 -9.43 11.79 -6.93
C GLN A 97 -8.81 11.78 -8.34
N GLN A 98 -7.49 11.59 -8.42
CA GLN A 98 -6.84 11.55 -9.73
C GLN A 98 -7.32 10.29 -10.42
N SER A 99 -7.95 10.47 -11.58
CA SER A 99 -8.34 9.34 -12.41
C SER A 99 -7.10 8.56 -12.83
N ALA A 100 -7.21 7.24 -12.89
CA ALA A 100 -6.16 6.29 -13.24
C ALA A 100 -5.84 6.36 -14.74
N THR A 101 -5.29 7.50 -15.19
CA THR A 101 -5.09 7.79 -16.63
C THR A 101 -4.11 6.84 -17.32
N TRP A 102 -3.36 6.03 -16.57
CA TRP A 102 -2.55 4.92 -17.09
C TRP A 102 -3.37 3.72 -17.56
N TYR A 103 -4.65 3.64 -17.19
CA TYR A 103 -5.63 2.79 -17.85
C TYR A 103 -6.22 3.51 -19.05
N PRO A 104 -6.58 2.80 -20.14
CA PRO A 104 -7.37 3.39 -21.24
C PRO A 104 -8.66 4.04 -20.74
N ALA A 105 -9.14 5.07 -21.43
CA ALA A 105 -10.45 5.65 -21.09
C ALA A 105 -11.56 4.62 -21.34
N GLY A 106 -12.53 4.53 -20.44
CA GLY A 106 -13.59 3.53 -20.47
C GLY A 106 -13.87 2.96 -19.08
N SER A 107 -14.76 1.99 -19.01
CA SER A 107 -15.28 1.44 -17.75
C SER A 107 -14.22 0.69 -16.95
N GLN A 108 -13.13 0.25 -17.58
CA GLN A 108 -11.97 -0.28 -16.86
C GLN A 108 -11.31 0.77 -15.97
N ARG A 109 -11.14 2.01 -16.46
CA ARG A 109 -10.56 3.09 -15.67
C ARG A 109 -11.49 3.50 -14.54
N GLU A 110 -12.78 3.60 -14.81
CA GLU A 110 -13.79 3.91 -13.79
C GLU A 110 -13.80 2.87 -12.66
N TYR A 111 -13.63 1.58 -12.99
CA TYR A 111 -13.48 0.52 -11.98
C TYR A 111 -12.27 0.74 -11.08
N ILE A 112 -11.12 1.11 -11.67
CA ILE A 112 -9.88 1.36 -10.93
C ILE A 112 -9.98 2.64 -10.10
N ASP A 113 -10.64 3.67 -10.61
CA ASP A 113 -10.91 4.91 -9.88
C ASP A 113 -11.74 4.63 -8.61
N GLU A 114 -12.80 3.83 -8.73
CA GLU A 114 -13.61 3.41 -7.58
C GLU A 114 -12.83 2.50 -6.62
N CYS A 115 -12.01 1.59 -7.13
CA CYS A 115 -11.12 0.77 -6.31
C CYS A 115 -10.18 1.63 -5.45
N LEU A 116 -9.52 2.62 -6.07
CA LEU A 116 -8.62 3.54 -5.39
C LEU A 116 -9.38 4.39 -4.37
N ARG A 117 -10.57 4.88 -4.72
CA ARG A 117 -11.43 5.66 -3.81
C ARG A 117 -11.81 4.87 -2.57
N ILE A 118 -12.18 3.60 -2.72
CA ILE A 118 -12.49 2.72 -1.57
C ILE A 118 -11.24 2.45 -0.73
N LEU A 119 -10.09 2.23 -1.37
CA LEU A 119 -8.82 1.98 -0.69
C LEU A 119 -8.36 3.18 0.14
N THR A 120 -8.50 4.40 -0.38
CA THR A 120 -8.02 5.64 0.26
C THR A 120 -9.03 6.29 1.21
N ALA A 121 -10.32 5.92 1.16
CA ALA A 121 -11.35 6.46 2.05
C ALA A 121 -11.02 6.39 3.56
N PRO A 122 -10.35 5.34 4.09
CA PRO A 122 -9.89 5.34 5.47
C PRO A 122 -8.89 6.46 5.81
N HIS A 123 -8.09 6.90 4.84
CA HIS A 123 -7.10 7.96 5.07
C HIS A 123 -7.78 9.29 5.38
N GLU A 124 -8.72 9.69 4.55
CA GLU A 124 -9.51 10.91 4.75
C GLU A 124 -10.34 10.86 6.05
N ARG A 125 -10.72 9.66 6.50
CA ARG A 125 -11.49 9.53 7.73
C ARG A 125 -10.64 9.56 8.99
N PHE A 126 -9.48 8.89 8.98
CA PHE A 126 -8.75 8.59 10.20
C PHE A 126 -7.39 9.29 10.30
N MET A 127 -6.76 9.64 9.18
CA MET A 127 -5.38 10.13 9.11
C MET A 127 -5.35 11.66 9.12
N GLN A 128 -5.99 12.25 10.14
CA GLN A 128 -6.28 13.70 10.22
C GLN A 128 -5.22 14.53 10.96
N ARG A 129 -4.01 14.00 11.12
CA ARG A 129 -2.90 14.63 11.88
C ARG A 129 -1.56 14.32 11.21
N ALA A 130 -0.44 14.64 11.87
CA ALA A 130 0.89 14.24 11.40
C ALA A 130 1.10 12.72 11.53
N TYR A 131 1.57 12.05 10.47
CA TYR A 131 1.82 10.61 10.47
C TYR A 131 2.87 10.19 9.42
N VAL A 132 3.42 8.99 9.62
CA VAL A 132 4.17 8.28 8.58
C VAL A 132 3.24 7.29 7.90
N TYR A 133 3.16 7.34 6.58
CA TYR A 133 2.45 6.34 5.80
C TYR A 133 3.46 5.49 5.04
N ALA A 134 3.41 4.19 5.25
CA ALA A 134 4.35 3.28 4.64
C ALA A 134 3.59 2.14 3.98
N TYR A 135 4.08 1.63 2.86
CA TYR A 135 3.50 0.43 2.25
C TYR A 135 4.01 -0.86 2.91
N ILE A 136 5.07 -0.79 3.74
CA ILE A 136 5.65 -1.91 4.53
C ILE A 136 6.18 -1.40 5.89
N GLY A 137 6.04 -2.22 6.94
CA GLY A 137 6.23 -1.85 8.36
C GLY A 137 7.65 -1.58 8.88
N PHE A 138 8.70 -1.58 8.07
CA PHE A 138 10.08 -1.43 8.55
C PHE A 138 10.46 -0.01 9.00
N MET A 139 9.61 0.98 8.75
CA MET A 139 9.85 2.40 9.09
C MET A 139 9.51 2.79 10.54
N CYS A 140 9.14 1.82 11.39
CA CYS A 140 8.72 2.09 12.77
C CYS A 140 9.77 2.87 13.58
N ARG A 141 11.05 2.51 13.49
CA ARG A 141 12.13 3.19 14.25
C ARG A 141 12.20 4.69 13.89
N ARG A 142 12.12 5.00 12.59
CA ARG A 142 12.19 6.38 12.11
C ARG A 142 10.96 7.18 12.54
N ALA A 143 9.78 6.57 12.49
CA ALA A 143 8.56 7.19 13.01
C ALA A 143 8.64 7.45 14.51
N ASP A 144 9.25 6.54 15.28
CA ASP A 144 9.41 6.67 16.72
C ASP A 144 10.34 7.83 17.11
N GLU A 145 11.42 8.06 16.35
CA GLU A 145 12.30 9.22 16.50
C GLU A 145 11.56 10.55 16.34
N PHE A 146 10.57 10.59 15.45
CA PHE A 146 9.71 11.76 15.26
C PHE A 146 8.51 11.79 16.21
N GLY A 147 8.29 10.74 17.00
CA GLY A 147 7.10 10.60 17.84
C GLY A 147 5.80 10.53 17.05
N MET A 148 5.84 10.03 15.81
CA MET A 148 4.70 9.98 14.90
C MET A 148 4.03 8.62 14.93
N GLU A 149 2.73 8.60 14.63
CA GLU A 149 2.01 7.37 14.32
C GLU A 149 2.37 6.84 12.94
N VAL A 150 2.13 5.54 12.72
CA VAL A 150 2.37 4.89 11.43
C VAL A 150 1.09 4.27 10.90
N TRP A 151 0.87 4.44 9.61
CA TRP A 151 -0.27 3.88 8.88
C TRP A 151 0.20 3.05 7.70
N LEU A 152 -0.51 1.97 7.42
CA LEU A 152 -0.32 1.12 6.24
C LEU A 152 -1.59 0.31 5.94
N GLU A 153 -1.66 -0.25 4.73
CA GLU A 153 -2.63 -1.28 4.39
C GLU A 153 -1.94 -2.63 4.23
N SER A 154 -2.51 -3.65 4.88
CA SER A 154 -2.18 -5.02 4.51
C SER A 154 -3.21 -5.52 3.51
N VAL A 155 -2.77 -5.97 2.34
CA VAL A 155 -3.64 -6.60 1.32
C VAL A 155 -3.57 -8.13 1.38
N ILE A 156 -2.61 -8.67 2.14
CA ILE A 156 -2.43 -10.10 2.35
C ILE A 156 -2.67 -10.41 3.84
N ALA A 157 -3.51 -11.41 4.12
CA ALA A 157 -3.87 -11.78 5.50
C ALA A 157 -2.65 -12.16 6.35
N MET A 158 -1.66 -12.82 5.73
CA MET A 158 -0.42 -13.26 6.40
C MET A 158 0.44 -12.08 6.91
N GLY A 159 0.31 -10.89 6.32
CA GLY A 159 1.04 -9.70 6.79
C GLY A 159 0.51 -9.19 8.14
N VAL A 160 -0.77 -9.37 8.43
CA VAL A 160 -1.44 -8.80 9.61
C VAL A 160 -0.77 -9.24 10.93
N PRO A 161 -0.55 -10.56 11.19
CA PRO A 161 0.13 -10.98 12.42
C PRO A 161 1.56 -10.45 12.56
N ILE A 162 2.27 -10.26 11.44
CA ILE A 162 3.63 -9.69 11.45
C ILE A 162 3.57 -8.25 11.93
N TYR A 163 2.67 -7.43 11.36
CA TYR A 163 2.48 -6.06 11.79
C TYR A 163 2.06 -5.96 13.27
N MET A 164 1.15 -6.83 13.72
CA MET A 164 0.73 -6.85 15.13
C MET A 164 1.89 -7.05 16.11
N ARG A 165 2.87 -7.90 15.78
CA ARG A 165 4.09 -8.08 16.59
C ARG A 165 4.94 -6.81 16.71
N HIS A 166 4.79 -5.88 15.78
CA HIS A 166 5.48 -4.58 15.78
C HIS A 166 4.65 -3.44 16.39
N GLY A 167 3.57 -3.76 17.11
CA GLY A 167 2.73 -2.79 17.82
C GLY A 167 1.65 -2.14 16.95
N PHE A 168 1.41 -2.69 15.75
CA PHE A 168 0.30 -2.27 14.93
C PHE A 168 -1.03 -2.89 15.39
N VAL A 169 -2.10 -2.14 15.20
CA VAL A 169 -3.48 -2.52 15.48
C VAL A 169 -4.21 -2.53 14.14
N PRO A 170 -4.71 -3.68 13.66
CA PRO A 170 -5.52 -3.73 12.45
C PRO A 170 -6.95 -3.26 12.74
N SER A 171 -7.54 -2.56 11.77
CA SER A 171 -8.98 -2.37 11.69
C SER A 171 -9.66 -3.63 11.14
N ARG A 172 -10.98 -3.60 11.01
CA ARG A 172 -11.73 -4.68 10.35
C ARG A 172 -11.28 -4.86 8.90
N LYS A 173 -11.34 -6.11 8.44
CA LYS A 173 -11.13 -6.44 7.03
C LYS A 173 -12.18 -5.72 6.18
N LEU A 174 -11.73 -4.92 5.24
CA LEU A 174 -12.58 -4.22 4.28
C LEU A 174 -12.51 -4.92 2.92
N ALA A 175 -13.62 -4.83 2.18
CA ALA A 175 -13.69 -5.27 0.80
C ALA A 175 -13.55 -4.08 -0.13
N ILE A 176 -12.73 -4.25 -1.16
CA ILE A 176 -12.72 -3.34 -2.31
C ILE A 176 -13.70 -3.93 -3.29
N ASP A 177 -14.90 -3.37 -3.33
CA ASP A 177 -16.04 -3.90 -4.09
C ASP A 177 -16.76 -2.74 -4.80
N PRO A 178 -16.16 -2.22 -5.89
CA PRO A 178 -16.75 -1.15 -6.68
C PRO A 178 -18.17 -1.51 -7.15
N LYS A 179 -19.06 -0.51 -7.17
CA LYS A 179 -20.45 -0.68 -7.62
C LYS A 179 -20.73 0.20 -8.82
N MET A 180 -21.38 -0.39 -9.83
CA MET A 180 -21.92 0.28 -11.00
C MET A 180 -23.32 -0.28 -11.25
N GLU A 181 -24.30 0.58 -11.55
CA GLU A 181 -25.71 0.18 -11.69
C GLU A 181 -25.92 -0.76 -12.89
N ALA A 182 -25.25 -0.48 -14.01
CA ALA A 182 -25.30 -1.28 -15.23
C ALA A 182 -23.87 -1.50 -15.76
N PRO A 183 -23.09 -2.41 -15.17
CA PRO A 183 -21.72 -2.65 -15.60
C PRO A 183 -21.70 -3.19 -17.03
N ASP A 184 -20.81 -2.68 -17.86
CA ASP A 184 -20.56 -3.21 -19.19
C ASP A 184 -19.54 -4.37 -19.14
N ASP A 185 -19.16 -4.88 -20.32
CA ASP A 185 -18.22 -6.00 -20.41
C ASP A 185 -16.81 -5.61 -19.99
N GLU A 186 -16.40 -4.36 -20.21
CA GLU A 186 -15.11 -3.84 -19.77
C GLU A 186 -14.99 -3.87 -18.24
N TRP A 187 -16.01 -3.37 -17.53
CA TRP A 187 -16.10 -3.42 -16.07
C TRP A 187 -16.05 -4.87 -15.55
N ARG A 188 -16.86 -5.76 -16.13
CA ARG A 188 -16.90 -7.18 -15.71
C ARG A 188 -15.58 -7.90 -15.91
N VAL A 189 -14.86 -7.61 -17.00
CA VAL A 189 -13.56 -8.22 -17.29
C VAL A 189 -12.53 -7.79 -16.25
N ILE A 190 -12.43 -6.50 -15.94
CA ILE A 190 -11.45 -6.02 -14.95
C ILE A 190 -11.80 -6.47 -13.54
N GLU A 191 -13.08 -6.50 -13.19
CA GLU A 191 -13.57 -7.01 -11.90
C GLU A 191 -13.16 -8.47 -11.70
N LYS A 192 -13.40 -9.33 -12.70
CA LYS A 192 -13.01 -10.74 -12.65
C LYS A 192 -11.49 -10.93 -12.50
N LYS A 193 -10.68 -10.04 -13.08
CA LYS A 193 -9.22 -10.11 -13.02
C LYS A 193 -8.64 -9.63 -11.68
N THR A 194 -9.36 -8.80 -10.94
CA THR A 194 -8.85 -8.12 -9.73
C THR A 194 -9.45 -8.64 -8.43
N GLN A 195 -10.65 -9.22 -8.48
CA GLN A 195 -11.36 -9.74 -7.30
C GLN A 195 -11.04 -11.22 -6.99
N PRO A 196 -11.19 -11.66 -5.73
CA PRO A 196 -11.57 -10.86 -4.56
C PRO A 196 -10.38 -10.04 -4.01
N LEU A 197 -10.57 -8.74 -3.78
CA LEU A 197 -9.58 -7.91 -3.12
C LEU A 197 -10.09 -7.43 -1.76
N ARG A 198 -9.30 -7.69 -0.72
CA ARG A 198 -9.57 -7.30 0.66
C ARG A 198 -8.33 -6.63 1.22
N PHE A 199 -8.54 -5.71 2.15
CA PHE A 199 -7.44 -5.07 2.85
C PHE A 199 -7.80 -4.80 4.30
N TRP A 200 -6.76 -4.60 5.10
CA TRP A 200 -6.85 -4.17 6.48
C TRP A 200 -6.15 -2.82 6.55
N PRO A 201 -6.87 -1.73 6.85
CA PRO A 201 -6.24 -0.52 7.37
C PRO A 201 -5.56 -0.88 8.70
N ILE A 202 -4.29 -0.51 8.84
CA ILE A 202 -3.51 -0.84 10.03
C ILE A 202 -2.84 0.43 10.53
N TRP A 203 -2.96 0.66 11.84
CA TRP A 203 -2.43 1.82 12.53
C TRP A 203 -1.48 1.38 13.63
N ARG A 204 -0.40 2.12 13.84
CA ARG A 204 0.47 1.97 14.99
C ARG A 204 0.54 3.29 15.74
N PRO A 205 0.23 3.31 17.05
CA PRO A 205 0.37 4.51 17.85
C PRO A 205 1.82 4.99 17.85
N SER A 206 2.01 6.27 18.16
CA SER A 206 3.34 6.84 18.40
C SER A 206 4.13 5.96 19.37
N ARG A 207 5.38 5.62 19.00
CA ARG A 207 6.28 4.77 19.79
C ARG A 207 5.82 3.32 19.96
N GLY A 208 4.79 2.88 19.23
CA GLY A 208 4.31 1.49 19.21
C GLY A 208 3.71 1.00 20.51
N LYS A 209 3.43 1.89 21.45
CA LYS A 209 2.84 1.54 22.75
C LYS A 209 1.34 1.44 22.59
N PHE A 210 0.86 0.21 22.39
CA PHE A 210 -0.55 -0.11 22.46
C PHE A 210 -0.86 -0.80 23.79
N ALA A 211 -1.71 -0.17 24.60
CA ALA A 211 -2.26 -0.75 25.81
C ALA A 211 -3.79 -0.83 25.67
N PRO A 212 -4.39 -2.04 25.67
CA PRO A 212 -5.84 -2.18 25.56
C PRO A 212 -6.57 -1.35 26.64
N GLY A 213 -7.59 -0.58 26.23
CA GLY A 213 -8.35 0.29 27.13
C GLY A 213 -7.71 1.65 27.45
N GLU A 214 -6.40 1.80 27.28
CA GLU A 214 -5.69 3.08 27.45
C GLU A 214 -5.41 3.74 26.09
N THR A 215 -5.00 2.95 25.11
CA THR A 215 -4.73 3.40 23.75
C THR A 215 -6.00 3.27 22.92
N ILE A 216 -6.54 4.39 22.48
CA ILE A 216 -7.76 4.46 21.67
C ILE A 216 -7.36 4.43 20.19
N PRO A 217 -7.71 3.36 19.44
CA PRO A 217 -7.45 3.34 18.01
C PRO A 217 -8.34 4.36 17.29
N PRO A 218 -7.97 4.81 16.08
CA PRO A 218 -8.72 5.81 15.32
C PRO A 218 -10.13 5.36 14.89
N TRP A 219 -10.41 4.07 14.94
CA TRP A 219 -11.74 3.50 14.70
C TRP A 219 -12.42 3.15 16.04
N ASN A 220 -13.71 3.49 16.15
CA ASN A 220 -14.52 3.23 17.35
C ASN A 220 -14.90 1.75 17.55
N GLU A 221 -14.49 0.87 16.64
CA GLU A 221 -14.81 -0.56 16.65
C GLU A 221 -13.57 -1.35 17.08
N PHE A 222 -13.42 -1.65 18.37
CA PHE A 222 -12.46 -2.66 18.80
C PHE A 222 -12.90 -4.00 18.24
N MET A 223 -12.07 -4.65 17.43
CA MET A 223 -12.38 -5.98 16.94
C MET A 223 -12.28 -7.02 18.06
N ASP A 224 -13.26 -7.93 18.11
CA ASP A 224 -13.22 -9.23 18.79
C ASP A 224 -12.09 -10.19 18.31
N VAL A 225 -11.10 -9.70 17.56
CA VAL A 225 -9.99 -10.50 17.02
C VAL A 225 -9.02 -10.99 18.10
N MET A 226 -9.04 -10.40 19.30
CA MET A 226 -8.32 -10.97 20.45
C MET A 226 -8.82 -12.36 20.86
N LEU A 227 -10.01 -12.79 20.42
CA LEU A 227 -10.51 -14.15 20.70
C LEU A 227 -9.94 -15.24 19.75
N ILE A 228 -9.13 -14.89 18.74
CA ILE A 228 -8.56 -15.86 17.78
C ILE A 228 -7.05 -16.06 17.98
N VAL A 229 -6.47 -15.68 19.12
CA VAL A 229 -5.04 -15.93 19.38
C VAL A 229 -4.77 -16.79 20.61
N PRO A 230 -5.03 -18.11 20.58
CA PRO A 230 -4.32 -19.06 21.43
C PRO A 230 -3.04 -19.63 20.79
N CYS A 231 -2.63 -19.17 19.60
CA CYS A 231 -1.64 -19.88 18.77
C CYS A 231 -0.45 -19.05 18.28
N LEU A 232 -0.07 -17.97 18.98
CA LEU A 232 1.18 -17.26 18.67
C LEU A 232 2.44 -18.03 19.15
N ASP A 233 2.30 -19.03 20.02
CA ASP A 233 3.42 -19.81 20.56
C ASP A 233 3.86 -21.01 19.70
N LYS A 234 3.21 -21.26 18.55
CA LYS A 234 3.44 -22.48 17.75
C LYS A 234 3.99 -22.26 16.34
N PHE A 235 4.37 -21.04 15.97
CA PHE A 235 5.08 -20.82 14.70
C PHE A 235 6.59 -20.86 14.95
N PRO A 236 7.32 -21.88 14.47
CA PRO A 236 8.77 -21.89 14.56
C PRO A 236 9.32 -20.67 13.82
N LEU A 237 10.38 -20.09 14.39
CA LEU A 237 11.16 -18.97 13.89
C LEU A 237 11.40 -19.08 12.38
N LEU A 238 10.53 -18.48 11.57
CA LEU A 238 10.90 -18.11 10.21
C LEU A 238 11.74 -16.84 10.35
N HIS A 239 13.06 -17.03 10.41
CA HIS A 239 14.01 -16.00 10.02
C HIS A 239 13.64 -15.57 8.60
N ILE A 240 12.82 -14.54 8.46
CA ILE A 240 12.81 -13.72 7.24
C ILE A 240 14.11 -12.93 7.33
N LEU A 241 15.17 -13.62 6.89
CA LEU A 241 16.42 -13.00 6.49
C LEU A 241 16.09 -11.89 5.50
N CYS A 242 16.76 -10.76 5.69
CA CYS A 242 16.98 -9.77 4.65
C CYS A 242 17.27 -10.50 3.32
N LEU A 243 16.41 -10.26 2.34
CA LEU A 243 16.74 -10.28 0.93
C LEU A 243 16.15 -9.00 0.36
#